data_AF-A0A314L1F4-F1
#
_entry.id   AF-A0A314L1F4-F1
#
_cell.length_a   1.000
_cell.length_b   1.000
_cell.length_c   1.000
_cell.angle_alpha   90.00
_cell.angle_beta   90.00
_cell.angle_gamma   90.00
#
_symmetry.space_group_name_H-M   'P 1'
#
loop_
_entity.id
_entity.type
_entity.pdbx_description
1 polymer ?
#
loop_
_entity_poly.entity_id
_entity_poly.type
_entity_poly.pdbx_seq_one_letter_code
_entity_poly.pdbx_strand_id
1 'polypeptide(L)'
;MVAFVFNFGRFRFDRDLKWRTGSEIVPIQCTSSNGFRITESALEEAYLEAKRRNLRVKGVLVTNPSSPLGTTLSRNEFELILSFIEAKEIHLISDEIY
;
A
#
# COMPACT_ATOMS: atom_id res chain seq x y z
N MET A 1 -11.94 2.42 -9.62
CA MET A 1 -10.76 3.32 -9.64
C MET A 1 -9.95 2.99 -8.39
N VAL A 2 -8.66 2.62 -8.43
CA VAL A 2 -8.07 1.82 -7.32
C VAL A 2 -6.88 2.53 -6.67
N ALA A 3 -6.94 2.73 -5.36
CA ALA A 3 -5.80 3.10 -4.52
C ALA A 3 -5.37 1.87 -3.71
N PHE A 4 -4.09 1.53 -3.69
CA PHE A 4 -3.55 0.51 -2.79
C PHE A 4 -3.42 1.12 -1.41
N VAL A 5 -3.70 0.34 -0.37
CA VAL A 5 -3.42 0.74 1.01
C VAL A 5 -2.44 -0.26 1.61
N PHE A 6 -1.34 0.30 2.06
CA PHE A 6 -0.36 -0.31 2.91
C PHE A 6 -0.84 -0.30 4.36
N ASN A 7 -0.50 -1.39 5.06
CA ASN A 7 -0.45 -1.55 6.50
C ASN A 7 -1.76 -1.45 7.30
N PHE A 8 -2.13 -2.60 7.90
CA PHE A 8 -2.93 -2.90 9.12
C PHE A 8 -4.11 -2.02 9.60
N GLY A 9 -4.38 -0.84 9.03
CA GLY A 9 -5.40 0.13 9.42
C GLY A 9 -6.65 0.11 8.53
N ARG A 10 -7.06 -1.07 8.04
CA ARG A 10 -8.23 -1.25 7.15
C ARG A 10 -9.44 -0.43 7.59
N PHE A 11 -9.75 -0.44 8.89
CA PHE A 11 -10.95 0.21 9.42
C PHE A 11 -11.04 1.73 9.16
N ARG A 12 -9.93 2.48 9.16
CA ARG A 12 -9.98 3.94 8.91
C ARG A 12 -10.08 4.23 7.42
N PHE A 13 -9.23 3.59 6.62
CA PHE A 13 -9.17 3.88 5.18
C PHE A 13 -10.33 3.29 4.38
N ASP A 14 -10.97 2.21 4.84
CA ASP A 14 -12.11 1.61 4.15
C ASP A 14 -13.24 2.62 3.95
N ARG A 15 -13.55 3.42 4.97
CA ARG A 15 -14.56 4.47 4.87
C ARG A 15 -14.08 5.60 3.95
N ASP A 16 -12.92 6.16 4.26
CA ASP A 16 -12.46 7.42 3.67
C ASP A 16 -12.12 7.27 2.18
N LEU A 17 -11.51 6.14 1.81
CA LEU A 17 -11.07 5.90 0.44
C LEU A 17 -12.10 5.18 -0.41
N LYS A 18 -13.11 4.49 0.14
CA LYS A 18 -14.07 3.72 -0.67
C LYS A 18 -15.48 4.33 -0.75
N TRP A 19 -16.01 4.89 0.34
CA TRP A 19 -17.45 5.16 0.46
C TRP A 19 -17.99 6.08 -0.66
N ARG A 20 -17.41 7.27 -0.84
CA ARG A 20 -17.92 8.24 -1.83
C ARG A 20 -17.20 8.19 -3.18
N THR A 21 -16.01 7.59 -3.22
CA THR A 21 -15.14 7.56 -4.40
C THR A 21 -15.47 6.39 -5.33
N GLY A 22 -16.13 5.34 -4.82
CA GLY A 22 -16.28 4.06 -5.52
C GLY A 22 -14.95 3.35 -5.76
N SER A 23 -13.92 3.70 -4.99
CA SER A 23 -12.59 3.09 -5.12
C SER A 23 -12.49 1.78 -4.36
N GLU A 24 -11.57 0.93 -4.81
CA GLU A 24 -11.25 -0.33 -4.17
C GLU A 24 -9.88 -0.29 -3.53
N ILE A 25 -9.72 -1.03 -2.43
CA ILE A 25 -8.46 -1.23 -1.73
C ILE A 25 -8.00 -2.66 -1.96
N VAL A 26 -6.73 -2.80 -2.34
CA VAL A 26 -6.04 -4.10 -2.43
C VAL A 26 -4.93 -4.11 -1.39
N PRO A 27 -4.93 -5.08 -0.45
CA PRO A 27 -3.95 -5.11 0.63
C PRO A 27 -2.59 -5.62 0.14
N ILE A 28 -1.52 -4.96 0.57
CA ILE A 28 -0.16 -5.52 0.51
C ILE A 28 0.04 -6.32 1.80
N GLN A 29 0.26 -7.63 1.67
CA GLN A 29 0.37 -8.52 2.83
C GLN A 29 1.77 -8.42 3.44
N CYS A 30 1.85 -8.19 4.74
CA CYS A 30 3.10 -8.20 5.50
C CYS A 30 3.00 -9.22 6.63
N THR A 31 4.09 -9.89 6.94
CA THR A 31 4.11 -11.01 7.89
C THR A 31 4.93 -10.67 9.13
N SER A 32 4.61 -11.31 10.25
CA SER A 32 5.39 -11.12 11.48
C SER A 32 6.83 -11.63 11.35
N SER A 33 7.10 -12.58 10.44
CA SER A 33 8.43 -13.17 10.22
C SER A 33 9.52 -12.18 9.83
N ASN A 34 9.18 -11.04 9.22
CA ASN A 34 10.12 -9.96 8.88
C ASN A 34 9.82 -8.65 9.63
N GLY A 35 9.00 -8.70 10.69
CA GLY A 35 8.57 -7.51 11.43
C GLY A 35 7.58 -6.63 10.68
N PHE A 36 6.71 -7.23 9.85
CA PHE A 36 5.71 -6.54 9.03
C PHE A 36 6.30 -5.53 8.04
N ARG A 37 7.51 -5.81 7.54
CA ARG A 37 8.18 -4.97 6.54
C ARG A 37 7.69 -5.27 5.13
N ILE A 38 7.74 -4.26 4.26
CA ILE A 38 7.39 -4.43 2.84
C ILE A 38 8.42 -5.31 2.16
N THR A 39 7.95 -6.19 1.29
CA THR A 39 8.78 -6.93 0.35
C THR A 39 8.35 -6.65 -1.08
N GLU A 40 9.28 -6.82 -2.01
CA GLU A 40 9.01 -6.72 -3.45
C GLU A 40 7.92 -7.73 -3.88
N SER A 41 8.01 -8.97 -3.37
CA SER A 41 7.03 -10.02 -3.64
C SER A 41 5.63 -9.62 -3.21
N ALA A 42 5.47 -9.01 -2.04
CA ALA A 42 4.16 -8.59 -1.55
C ALA A 42 3.55 -7.46 -2.41
N LEU A 43 4.37 -6.54 -2.92
CA LEU A 43 3.92 -5.50 -3.84
C LEU A 43 3.42 -6.09 -5.16
N GLU A 44 4.20 -6.99 -5.76
CA GLU A 44 3.84 -7.64 -7.03
C GLU A 44 2.62 -8.57 -6.88
N GLU A 45 2.52 -9.33 -5.79
CA GLU A 45 1.36 -10.17 -5.50
C GLU A 45 0.08 -9.35 -5.38
N ALA A 46 0.12 -8.22 -4.65
CA ALA A 46 -1.01 -7.31 -4.54
C ALA A 46 -1.38 -6.69 -5.90
N TYR A 47 -0.39 -6.35 -6.72
CA TYR A 47 -0.60 -5.81 -8.06
C TYR A 47 -1.25 -6.84 -9.00
N LEU A 48 -0.78 -8.09 -8.98
CA LEU A 48 -1.35 -9.19 -9.75
C LEU A 48 -2.75 -9.53 -9.28
N GLU A 49 -3.01 -9.49 -7.97
CA GLU A 49 -4.36 -9.67 -7.42
C GLU A 49 -5.32 -8.58 -7.91
N ALA A 50 -4.89 -7.32 -7.93
CA ALA A 50 -5.67 -6.23 -8.51
C ALA A 50 -6.00 -6.53 -9.99
N LYS A 51 -5.00 -6.96 -10.78
CA LYS A 51 -5.21 -7.33 -12.18
C LYS A 51 -6.18 -8.49 -12.34
N ARG A 52 -6.09 -9.56 -11.54
CA ARG A 52 -7.03 -10.70 -11.56
C ARG A 52 -8.47 -10.26 -11.28
N ARG A 53 -8.65 -9.25 -10.43
CA ARG A 53 -9.95 -8.64 -10.13
C ARG A 53 -10.42 -7.65 -11.20
N ASN A 54 -9.72 -7.52 -12.33
CA ASN A 54 -9.96 -6.52 -13.39
C ASN A 54 -9.93 -5.07 -12.86
N LEU A 55 -9.09 -4.81 -11.86
CA LEU A 55 -8.95 -3.51 -11.22
C LEU A 55 -7.74 -2.75 -11.81
N ARG A 56 -7.96 -1.50 -12.24
CA ARG A 56 -6.88 -0.62 -12.67
C ARG A 56 -6.22 0.07 -11.48
N VAL A 57 -5.00 -0.34 -11.19
CA VAL A 57 -4.07 0.21 -10.20
C VAL A 57 -3.73 1.68 -10.49
N LYS A 58 -3.85 2.58 -9.49
CA LYS A 58 -3.50 4.01 -9.63
C LYS A 58 -2.42 4.51 -8.68
N GLY A 59 -2.12 3.80 -7.60
CA GLY A 59 -1.04 4.20 -6.70
C GLY A 59 -0.96 3.41 -5.41
N VAL A 60 0.13 3.59 -4.69
CA VAL A 60 0.44 3.03 -3.38
C VAL A 60 0.22 4.09 -2.31
N LEU A 61 -0.59 3.80 -1.29
CA LEU A 61 -0.72 4.62 -0.09
C LEU A 61 0.03 3.95 1.04
N VAL A 62 0.96 4.66 1.68
CA VAL A 62 1.71 4.23 2.86
C VAL A 62 1.42 5.11 4.06
N THR A 63 1.45 4.54 5.27
CA THR A 63 1.46 5.30 6.53
C THR A 63 2.86 5.28 7.11
N ASN A 64 3.46 6.45 7.31
CA ASN A 64 4.83 6.56 7.81
C ASN A 64 4.99 7.80 8.72
N PRO A 65 5.16 7.62 10.04
CA PRO A 65 5.20 6.37 10.80
C PRO A 65 3.90 5.55 10.69
N SER A 66 4.04 4.22 10.70
CA SER A 66 2.93 3.28 10.54
C SER A 66 2.04 3.24 11.78
N SER A 67 0.73 3.32 11.57
CA SER A 67 -0.28 2.97 12.57
C SER A 67 -0.99 1.69 12.12
N PRO A 68 -1.04 0.63 12.94
CA PRO A 68 -0.81 0.56 14.39
C PRO A 68 0.60 0.11 14.82
N LEU A 69 1.53 -0.12 13.89
CA LEU A 69 2.81 -0.77 14.20
C LEU A 69 3.79 0.13 14.98
N GLY A 70 3.65 1.45 14.88
CA GLY A 70 4.56 2.41 15.51
C GLY A 70 5.97 2.41 14.91
N THR A 71 6.13 1.90 13.69
CA THR A 71 7.42 1.79 13.00
C THR A 71 7.51 2.75 11.82
N THR A 72 8.71 3.26 11.56
CA THR A 72 8.99 4.04 10.34
C THR A 72 9.45 3.15 9.22
N LEU A 73 9.13 3.51 7.98
CA LEU A 73 9.71 2.88 6.80
C LEU A 73 11.23 3.11 6.79
N SER A 74 12.00 2.04 6.54
CA SER A 74 13.43 2.19 6.28
C SER A 74 13.68 2.80 4.91
N ARG A 75 14.89 3.34 4.71
CA ARG A 75 15.35 3.82 3.40
C ARG A 75 15.19 2.77 2.30
N ASN A 76 15.56 1.53 2.59
CA ASN A 76 15.47 0.42 1.63
C ASN A 76 14.00 0.15 1.24
N GLU A 77 13.07 0.23 2.18
CA GLU A 77 11.64 0.08 1.89
C GLU A 77 11.11 1.22 1.02
N PHE A 78 11.55 2.46 1.28
CA PHE A 78 11.22 3.61 0.43
C PHE A 78 11.76 3.45 -0.99
N GLU A 79 13.04 3.09 -1.15
CA GLU A 79 13.66 2.88 -2.46
C GLU A 79 12.95 1.75 -3.25
N LEU A 80 12.54 0.69 -2.57
CA LEU A 80 11.76 -0.40 -3.13
C LEU A 80 10.37 0.06 -3.60
N ILE A 81 9.64 0.84 -2.79
CA ILE A 81 8.35 1.41 -3.21
C ILE A 81 8.54 2.35 -4.41
N LEU A 82 9.53 3.24 -4.37
CA LEU A 82 9.79 4.20 -5.43
C LEU A 82 10.10 3.51 -6.76
N SER A 83 10.94 2.48 -6.73
CA SER A 83 11.27 1.69 -7.91
C SER A 83 10.03 0.98 -8.47
N PHE A 84 9.18 0.45 -7.59
CA PHE A 84 7.94 -0.20 -7.98
C PHE A 84 6.94 0.77 -8.61
N ILE A 85 6.68 1.93 -8.00
CA ILE A 85 5.71 2.90 -8.54
C ILE A 85 6.18 3.49 -9.87
N GLU A 86 7.50 3.69 -10.05
CA GLU A 86 8.10 4.17 -11.29
C GLU A 86 7.90 3.14 -12.41
N ALA A 87 8.23 1.88 -12.15
CA ALA A 87 8.07 0.80 -13.13
C ALA A 87 6.61 0.54 -13.56
N LYS A 88 5.62 0.86 -12.71
CA LYS A 88 4.19 0.71 -13.03
C LYS A 88 3.52 2.02 -13.44
N GLU A 89 4.24 3.14 -13.46
CA GLU A 89 3.73 4.49 -13.72
C GLU A 89 2.50 4.85 -12.86
N ILE A 90 2.62 4.66 -11.55
CA ILE A 90 1.55 4.91 -10.57
C ILE A 90 1.97 5.89 -9.48
N HIS A 91 1.00 6.43 -8.74
CA HIS A 91 1.28 7.41 -7.69
C HIS A 91 1.77 6.77 -6.38
N LEU A 92 2.48 7.54 -5.57
CA LEU A 92 2.71 7.25 -4.15
C LEU A 92 2.05 8.34 -3.31
N ILE A 93 1.32 7.92 -2.27
CA ILE A 93 0.75 8.79 -1.25
C ILE A 93 1.36 8.35 0.09
N SER A 94 2.08 9.25 0.75
CA SER A 94 2.61 9.03 2.10
C SER A 94 1.74 9.79 3.09
N ASP A 95 0.99 9.07 3.92
CA ASP A 95 0.28 9.63 5.07
C ASP A 95 1.28 9.71 6.25
N GLU A 96 1.78 10.92 6.47
CA GLU A 96 2.81 11.27 7.48
C GLU A 96 2.19 12.07 8.63
N ILE A 97 0.98 11.70 9.06
CA ILE A 97 0.29 12.38 10.16
C ILE A 97 0.93 12.16 11.55
N TYR A 98 1.82 11.16 11.68
CA TYR A 98 2.52 10.81 12.92
C TYR A 98 3.99 11.26 12.89
#